data_AF-A0A2K3PN55-F1
#
_entry.id   AF-A0A2K3PN55-F1
#
_cell.length_a   1.000
_cell.length_b   1.000
_cell.length_c   1.000
_cell.angle_alpha   90.00
_cell.angle_beta   90.00
_cell.angle_gamma   90.00
#
_symmetry.space_group_name_H-M   'P 1'
#
loop_
_entity.id
_entity.type
_entity.pdbx_description
1 polymer ?
#
loop_
_entity_poly.entity_id
_entity_poly.type
_entity_poly.pdbx_seq_one_letter_code
_entity_poly.pdbx_strand_id
1 'polypeptide(L)'
;MEDDGGEGSSFIVSIIENRAKEVGLAAFDLSSYQNTKTLLHFYDPIVIIVPPNKYSSTSTVTELVDRYYGSVKKAVLSRGCFDDTKGAILIKNLASKDPSALGLDTYYKQYYLCLAAAAAALKWTEAEKGIVVTNHSLSVTFNGSFDHMNIDATSVQNLEIIDPFHSALLGTSNKKRSLFHMLKTTKTIGGTRLLRANLLQPLKDIKTINARLDCLDELMNNEQLFFALCQVLRKFPKETGN
;
A
#
# COMPACT_ATOMS: atom_id res chain seq x y z
N MET A 1 26.83 -23.51 -4.41
CA MET A 1 25.65 -24.01 -3.69
C MET A 1 25.15 -22.85 -2.88
N GLU A 2 24.37 -21.99 -3.54
CA GLU A 2 23.75 -20.85 -2.89
C GLU A 2 22.49 -21.37 -2.20
N ASP A 3 22.44 -21.09 -0.91
CA ASP A 3 21.34 -21.42 -0.01
C ASP A 3 20.10 -20.66 -0.50
N ASP A 4 19.18 -21.40 -1.12
CA ASP A 4 17.86 -20.92 -1.50
C ASP A 4 17.06 -20.71 -0.21
N GLY A 5 17.33 -19.58 0.43
CA GLY A 5 16.70 -19.15 1.67
C GLY A 5 15.25 -18.78 1.42
N GLY A 6 14.41 -19.78 1.20
CA GLY A 6 12.97 -19.63 1.29
C GLY A 6 12.64 -18.95 2.63
N GLU A 7 11.91 -17.84 2.59
CA GLU A 7 11.35 -17.19 3.79
C GLU A 7 10.43 -18.22 4.48
N GLY A 8 11.01 -19.10 5.29
CA GLY A 8 10.27 -20.06 6.10
C GLY A 8 9.38 -19.30 7.07
N SER A 9 8.14 -19.76 7.23
CA SER A 9 7.19 -19.17 8.15
C SER A 9 7.81 -19.09 9.54
N SER A 10 8.05 -17.88 10.05
CA SER A 10 8.82 -17.66 11.28
C SER A 10 7.92 -17.75 12.52
N PHE A 11 7.09 -18.78 12.60
CA PHE A 11 6.20 -18.97 13.75
C PHE A 11 6.93 -19.67 14.89
N ILE A 12 6.93 -19.07 16.08
CA ILE A 12 7.21 -19.77 17.32
C ILE A 12 5.88 -20.31 17.84
N VAL A 13 5.76 -21.63 17.95
CA VAL A 13 4.58 -22.28 18.51
C VAL A 13 4.94 -22.92 19.85
N SER A 14 4.12 -22.67 20.87
CA SER A 14 4.18 -23.37 22.15
C SER A 14 2.89 -24.16 22.37
N ILE A 15 3.02 -25.40 22.83
CA ILE A 15 1.91 -26.29 23.15
C ILE A 15 2.03 -26.80 24.59
N ILE A 16 0.91 -26.91 25.28
CA ILE A 16 0.83 -27.49 26.63
C ILE A 16 -0.39 -28.41 26.72
N GLU A 17 -0.24 -29.54 27.40
CA GLU A 17 -1.32 -30.45 27.74
C GLU A 17 -1.43 -30.56 29.27
N ASN A 18 -2.64 -30.48 29.81
CA ASN A 18 -2.86 -30.68 31.25
C ASN A 18 -3.25 -32.13 31.60
N ARG A 19 -3.32 -32.45 32.89
CA ARG A 19 -3.69 -33.80 33.38
C ARG A 19 -5.12 -34.23 33.00
N ALA A 20 -5.98 -33.28 32.62
CA ALA A 20 -7.34 -33.53 32.15
C ALA A 20 -7.42 -33.74 30.62
N LYS A 21 -6.26 -33.80 29.92
CA LYS A 21 -6.14 -33.92 28.45
C LYS A 21 -6.66 -32.70 27.67
N GLU A 22 -6.64 -31.52 28.29
CA GLU A 22 -6.90 -30.25 27.60
C GLU A 22 -5.60 -29.71 27.00
N VAL A 23 -5.68 -29.19 25.77
CA VAL A 23 -4.51 -28.70 25.02
C VAL A 23 -4.62 -27.19 24.80
N GLY A 24 -3.59 -26.46 25.20
CA GLY A 24 -3.39 -25.04 24.88
C GLY A 24 -2.32 -24.87 23.81
N LEU A 25 -2.59 -24.04 22.80
CA LEU A 25 -1.64 -23.67 21.74
C LEU A 25 -1.52 -22.15 21.66
N ALA A 26 -0.30 -21.64 21.63
CA ALA A 26 0.00 -20.25 21.31
C ALA A 26 1.01 -20.19 20.17
N ALA A 27 0.79 -19.29 19.21
CA ALA A 27 1.68 -19.09 18.07
C ALA A 27 2.05 -17.59 17.97
N PHE A 28 3.34 -17.30 17.84
CA PHE A 28 3.89 -15.96 17.61
C PHE A 28 4.51 -15.90 16.22
N ASP A 29 4.07 -14.97 15.38
CA ASP A 29 4.70 -14.70 14.09
C ASP A 29 5.88 -13.72 14.27
N LEU A 30 7.10 -14.16 13.97
CA LEU A 30 8.29 -13.29 13.98
C LEU A 30 8.46 -12.48 12.68
N SER A 31 7.71 -12.83 11.62
CA SER A 31 7.72 -12.19 10.29
C SER A 31 6.59 -11.16 10.11
N SER A 32 6.09 -10.61 11.23
CA SER A 32 4.86 -9.83 11.44
C SER A 32 4.60 -8.59 10.56
N TYR A 33 5.43 -8.26 9.57
CA TYR A 33 5.27 -7.04 8.77
C TYR A 33 5.04 -7.28 7.28
N GLN A 34 4.69 -8.49 6.85
CA GLN A 34 4.42 -8.77 5.44
C GLN A 34 3.36 -7.84 4.85
N ASN A 35 2.26 -7.58 5.57
CA ASN A 35 1.24 -6.61 5.13
C ASN A 35 1.84 -5.20 4.96
N THR A 36 2.76 -4.79 5.83
CA THR A 36 3.44 -3.50 5.71
C THR A 36 4.35 -3.48 4.49
N LYS A 37 5.12 -4.55 4.23
CA LYS A 37 5.95 -4.68 3.02
C LYS A 37 5.08 -4.59 1.75
N THR A 38 3.98 -5.34 1.69
CA THR A 38 3.03 -5.32 0.57
C THR A 38 2.44 -3.92 0.37
N LEU A 39 2.03 -3.24 1.44
CA LEU A 39 1.48 -1.89 1.35
C LEU A 39 2.53 -0.86 0.89
N LEU A 40 3.77 -0.97 1.34
CA LEU A 40 4.85 -0.10 0.87
C LEU A 40 5.15 -0.31 -0.62
N HIS A 41 5.14 -1.55 -1.12
CA HIS A 41 5.28 -1.84 -2.55
C HIS A 41 4.10 -1.31 -3.36
N PHE A 42 2.89 -1.41 -2.80
CA PHE A 42 1.65 -0.89 -3.39
C PHE A 42 1.68 0.63 -3.55
N TYR A 43 1.97 1.35 -2.46
CA TYR A 43 1.92 2.81 -2.46
C TYR A 43 3.14 3.46 -3.13
N ASP A 44 4.26 2.73 -3.26
CA ASP A 44 5.51 3.19 -3.89
C ASP A 44 5.92 4.60 -3.39
N PRO A 45 6.19 4.75 -2.09
CA PRO A 45 6.29 6.05 -1.45
C PRO A 45 7.51 6.83 -1.93
N ILE A 46 7.35 8.14 -2.16
CA ILE A 46 8.46 9.06 -2.44
C ILE A 46 9.25 9.45 -1.18
N VAL A 47 8.64 9.28 -0.01
CA VAL A 47 9.22 9.60 1.29
C VAL A 47 8.61 8.69 2.36
N ILE A 48 9.44 8.25 3.31
CA ILE A 48 8.99 7.48 4.47
C ILE A 48 9.29 8.31 5.72
N ILE A 49 8.24 8.66 6.47
CA ILE A 49 8.32 9.49 7.66
C ILE A 49 8.33 8.58 8.89
N VAL A 50 9.37 8.68 9.72
CA VAL A 50 9.55 7.85 10.92
C VAL A 50 9.86 8.68 12.17
N PRO A 51 9.48 8.20 13.37
CA PRO A 51 9.93 8.82 14.61
C PRO A 51 11.43 8.58 14.85
N PRO A 52 12.09 9.34 15.74
CA PRO A 52 13.51 9.15 16.02
C PRO A 52 13.71 7.85 16.80
N ASN A 53 14.70 7.06 16.38
CA ASN A 53 15.07 5.85 17.09
C ASN A 53 15.84 6.23 18.36
N LYS A 54 15.29 5.92 19.55
CA LYS A 54 15.90 6.27 20.84
C LYS A 54 16.64 5.09 21.49
N TYR A 55 16.58 3.90 20.91
CA TYR A 55 17.15 2.68 21.48
C TYR A 55 18.06 1.98 20.47
N SER A 56 19.18 1.44 20.94
CA SER A 56 20.16 0.66 20.16
C SER A 56 19.58 -0.60 19.53
N SER A 57 18.40 -1.04 19.99
CA SER A 57 17.55 -2.01 19.32
C SER A 57 16.70 -1.26 18.29
N THR A 58 17.24 -1.19 17.08
CA THR A 58 16.50 -0.93 15.84
C THR A 58 15.11 -1.56 15.90
N SER A 59 14.05 -0.74 15.89
CA SER A 59 12.70 -1.30 15.81
C SER A 59 12.58 -2.10 14.51
N THR A 60 11.95 -3.28 14.56
CA THR A 60 11.84 -4.20 13.41
C THR A 60 11.28 -3.51 12.16
N VAL A 61 10.42 -2.50 12.32
CA VAL A 61 9.89 -1.68 11.22
C VAL A 61 10.96 -0.75 10.62
N THR A 62 11.82 -0.15 11.44
CA THR A 62 12.91 0.71 10.93
C THR A 62 13.92 -0.11 10.15
N GLU A 63 14.27 -1.31 10.65
CA GLU A 63 15.13 -2.25 9.90
C GLU A 63 14.49 -2.69 8.60
N LEU A 64 13.18 -2.97 8.60
CA LEU A 64 12.45 -3.34 7.40
C LEU A 64 12.50 -2.22 6.36
N VAL A 65 12.25 -0.98 6.77
CA VAL A 65 12.35 0.19 5.88
C VAL A 65 13.77 0.33 5.36
N ASP A 66 14.78 0.25 6.22
CA ASP A 66 16.18 0.43 5.82
C ASP A 66 16.67 -0.71 4.91
N ARG A 67 16.21 -1.95 5.13
CA ARG A 67 16.58 -3.14 4.34
C ARG A 67 15.92 -3.16 2.97
N TYR A 68 14.63 -2.87 2.88
CA TYR A 68 13.86 -3.04 1.64
C TYR A 68 13.62 -1.74 0.87
N TYR A 69 13.77 -0.58 1.52
CA TYR A 69 13.46 0.74 0.96
C TYR A 69 14.58 1.77 1.20
N GLY A 70 15.84 1.33 1.33
CA GLY A 70 16.99 2.20 1.59
C GLY A 70 17.23 3.29 0.52
N SER A 71 16.65 3.15 -0.68
CA SER A 71 16.71 4.16 -1.75
C SER A 71 15.66 5.28 -1.61
N VAL A 72 14.61 5.08 -0.80
CA VAL A 72 13.53 6.06 -0.60
C VAL A 72 13.96 7.11 0.43
N LYS A 73 13.63 8.39 0.18
CA LYS A 73 13.96 9.48 1.13
C LYS A 73 13.33 9.19 2.50
N LYS A 74 14.15 9.17 3.54
CA LYS A 74 13.68 9.01 4.93
C LYS A 74 13.61 10.36 5.63
N ALA A 75 12.46 10.70 6.18
CA ALA A 75 12.25 11.92 6.97
C ALA A 75 12.03 11.56 8.44
N VAL A 76 12.85 12.12 9.33
CA VAL A 76 12.72 11.88 10.77
C VAL A 76 11.97 13.04 11.41
N LEU A 77 10.81 12.75 12.01
CA LEU A 77 10.04 13.73 12.77
C LEU A 77 10.08 13.41 14.26
N SER A 78 9.95 14.43 15.11
CA SER A 78 9.87 14.23 16.56
C SER A 78 8.67 13.34 16.94
N ARG A 79 8.78 12.56 18.02
CA ARG A 79 7.67 11.69 18.49
C ARG A 79 6.38 12.45 18.77
N GLY A 80 6.46 13.71 19.22
CA GLY A 80 5.28 14.55 19.45
C GLY A 80 4.50 14.94 18.18
N CYS A 81 5.05 14.65 16.98
CA CYS A 81 4.32 14.77 15.72
C CYS A 81 3.43 13.55 15.44
N PHE A 82 3.69 12.40 16.07
CA PHE A 82 2.92 11.16 15.92
C PHE A 82 1.91 11.06 17.07
N ASP A 83 0.90 11.92 17.02
CA ASP A 83 -0.08 12.10 18.08
C ASP A 83 -1.46 11.70 17.53
N ASP A 84 -2.01 10.62 18.07
CA ASP A 84 -3.27 10.02 17.64
C ASP A 84 -4.47 10.95 17.88
N THR A 85 -4.46 11.66 19.01
CA THR A 85 -5.53 12.60 19.37
C THR A 85 -5.56 13.77 18.39
N LYS A 86 -4.40 14.35 18.08
CA LYS A 86 -4.30 15.39 17.03
C LYS A 86 -4.67 14.84 15.66
N GLY A 87 -4.24 13.61 15.35
CA GLY A 87 -4.60 12.93 14.11
C GLY A 87 -6.10 12.79 13.93
N ALA A 88 -6.80 12.34 14.96
CA ALA A 88 -8.26 12.19 14.94
C ALA A 88 -8.98 13.52 14.67
N ILE A 89 -8.56 14.59 15.36
CA ILE A 89 -9.13 15.94 15.18
C ILE A 89 -8.87 16.45 13.75
N LEU A 90 -7.63 16.30 13.25
CA LEU A 90 -7.28 16.71 11.89
C LEU A 90 -8.10 15.96 10.85
N ILE A 91 -8.17 14.64 10.93
CA ILE A 91 -8.96 13.83 10.00
C ILE A 91 -10.44 14.21 10.05
N LYS A 92 -11.00 14.45 11.23
CA LYS A 92 -12.39 14.89 11.39
C LYS A 92 -12.68 16.22 10.71
N ASN A 93 -11.77 17.19 10.81
CA ASN A 93 -11.94 18.52 10.24
C ASN A 93 -11.67 18.56 8.73
N LEU A 94 -10.70 17.78 8.26
CA LEU A 94 -10.27 17.80 6.87
C LEU A 94 -11.12 16.87 5.98
N ALA A 95 -11.79 15.88 6.55
CA ALA A 95 -12.63 14.95 5.79
C ALA A 95 -13.85 15.65 5.17
N SER A 96 -14.03 15.45 3.86
CA SER A 96 -15.15 15.92 3.05
C SER A 96 -16.48 15.24 3.38
N LYS A 97 -16.41 14.00 3.88
CA LYS A 97 -17.55 13.23 4.37
C LYS A 97 -17.38 12.99 5.85
N ASP A 98 -18.49 12.87 6.57
CA ASP A 98 -18.48 12.62 8.01
C ASP A 98 -17.71 11.32 8.33
N PRO A 99 -16.54 11.39 8.99
CA PRO A 99 -15.77 10.21 9.34
C PRO A 99 -16.43 9.37 10.44
N SER A 100 -17.52 9.84 11.06
CA SER A 100 -18.36 9.02 11.94
C SER A 100 -18.95 7.81 11.20
N ALA A 101 -19.22 7.95 9.90
CA ALA A 101 -19.63 6.84 9.03
C ALA A 101 -18.54 5.77 8.85
N LEU A 102 -17.28 6.09 9.17
CA LEU A 102 -16.16 5.15 9.16
C LEU A 102 -15.97 4.47 10.53
N GLY A 103 -16.87 4.73 11.49
CA GLY A 103 -16.83 4.10 12.81
C GLY A 103 -15.68 4.58 13.69
N LEU A 104 -15.15 5.78 13.44
CA LEU A 104 -13.99 6.31 14.16
C LEU A 104 -14.20 6.35 15.69
N ASP A 105 -15.41 6.74 16.13
CA ASP A 105 -15.77 6.79 17.55
C ASP A 105 -15.91 5.38 18.16
N THR A 106 -16.37 4.41 17.38
CA THR A 106 -16.57 3.01 17.82
C THR A 106 -15.27 2.21 17.84
N TYR A 107 -14.36 2.46 16.89
CA TYR A 107 -13.16 1.67 16.65
C TYR A 107 -11.86 2.46 16.85
N TYR A 108 -11.91 3.60 17.56
CA TYR A 108 -10.74 4.47 17.81
C TYR A 108 -9.49 3.69 18.24
N LYS A 109 -9.64 2.73 19.17
CA LYS A 109 -8.54 1.90 19.67
C LYS A 109 -7.88 1.01 18.62
N GLN A 110 -8.55 0.73 17.50
CA GLN A 110 -7.98 -0.03 16.39
C GLN A 110 -7.19 0.88 15.43
N TYR A 111 -7.51 2.18 15.39
CA TYR A 111 -6.96 3.13 14.43
C TYR A 111 -5.96 4.14 15.01
N TYR A 112 -5.75 4.18 16.33
CA TYR A 112 -4.89 5.19 16.97
C TYR A 112 -3.49 5.32 16.33
N LEU A 113 -2.85 4.20 15.93
CA LEU A 113 -1.54 4.24 15.27
C LEU A 113 -1.59 4.84 13.86
N CYS A 114 -2.64 4.58 13.07
CA CYS A 114 -2.76 5.17 11.75
C CYS A 114 -3.14 6.65 11.83
N LEU A 115 -3.93 7.06 12.83
CA LEU A 115 -4.23 8.46 13.11
C LEU A 115 -2.98 9.23 13.51
N ALA A 116 -2.14 8.66 14.38
CA ALA A 116 -0.86 9.24 14.75
C ALA A 116 0.07 9.40 13.53
N ALA A 117 0.12 8.38 12.66
CA ALA A 117 0.89 8.45 11.40
C ALA A 117 0.34 9.51 10.44
N ALA A 118 -0.99 9.64 10.33
CA ALA A 118 -1.63 10.66 9.50
C ALA A 118 -1.31 12.08 9.97
N ALA A 119 -1.30 12.32 11.29
CA ALA A 119 -0.90 13.60 11.87
C ALA A 119 0.53 13.98 11.46
N ALA A 120 1.47 13.03 11.55
CA ALA A 120 2.85 13.24 11.15
C ALA A 120 3.00 13.48 9.65
N ALA A 121 2.26 12.73 8.82
CA ALA A 121 2.28 12.87 7.37
C ALA A 121 1.75 14.24 6.90
N LEU A 122 0.63 14.69 7.47
CA LEU A 122 0.07 16.02 7.20
C LEU A 122 1.05 17.12 7.62
N LYS A 123 1.60 17.03 8.82
CA LYS A 123 2.55 18.00 9.35
C LYS A 123 3.84 18.09 8.51
N TRP A 124 4.36 16.95 8.06
CA TRP A 124 5.52 16.93 7.18
C TRP A 124 5.20 17.56 5.81
N THR A 125 4.02 17.23 5.26
CA THR A 125 3.58 17.74 3.97
C THR A 125 3.42 19.26 4.00
N GLU A 126 2.82 19.80 5.06
CA GLU A 126 2.71 21.25 5.28
C GLU A 126 4.09 21.90 5.37
N ALA A 127 4.99 21.34 6.18
CA ALA A 127 6.31 21.93 6.43
C ALA A 127 7.26 21.85 5.21
N GLU A 128 7.31 20.71 4.52
CA GLU A 128 8.27 20.46 3.43
C GLU A 128 7.73 20.91 2.06
N LYS A 129 6.41 20.74 1.82
CA LYS A 129 5.79 21.04 0.51
C LYS A 129 5.02 22.35 0.50
N GLY A 130 4.80 22.98 1.66
CA GLY A 130 3.99 24.20 1.76
C GLY A 130 2.52 23.99 1.42
N ILE A 131 2.04 22.74 1.47
CA ILE A 131 0.67 22.39 1.12
C ILE A 131 -0.19 22.43 2.39
N VAL A 132 -1.13 23.37 2.42
CA VAL A 132 -2.15 23.46 3.47
C VAL A 132 -3.43 22.79 2.96
N VAL A 133 -3.90 21.79 3.70
CA VAL A 133 -5.16 21.12 3.38
C VAL A 133 -6.31 21.89 4.00
N THR A 134 -7.30 22.25 3.18
CA THR A 134 -8.50 22.95 3.62
C THR A 134 -9.48 22.03 4.34
N ASN A 135 -10.31 22.59 5.21
CA ASN A 135 -11.37 21.82 5.86
C ASN A 135 -12.33 21.23 4.84
N HIS A 136 -12.80 20.01 5.12
CA HIS A 136 -13.74 19.26 4.29
C HIS A 136 -13.31 19.01 2.83
N SER A 137 -12.00 19.01 2.54
CA SER A 137 -11.50 18.78 1.18
C SER A 137 -10.87 17.40 0.95
N LEU A 138 -10.61 16.61 2.00
CA LEU A 138 -10.00 15.29 1.85
C LEU A 138 -11.06 14.19 1.72
N SER A 139 -10.86 13.27 0.80
CA SER A 139 -11.50 11.97 0.87
C SER A 139 -10.69 11.08 1.80
N VAL A 140 -11.32 10.57 2.85
CA VAL A 140 -10.66 9.72 3.85
C VAL A 140 -11.33 8.35 3.84
N THR A 141 -10.50 7.30 3.77
CA THR A 141 -10.94 5.91 3.86
C THR A 141 -10.02 5.17 4.83
N PHE A 142 -10.60 4.26 5.64
CA PHE A 142 -9.84 3.34 6.46
C PHE A 142 -9.81 1.99 5.76
N ASN A 143 -8.67 1.67 5.16
CA ASN A 143 -8.51 0.45 4.40
C ASN A 143 -7.77 -0.56 5.27
N GLY A 144 -8.47 -1.64 5.65
CA GLY A 144 -7.81 -2.82 6.20
C GLY A 144 -7.22 -3.67 5.08
N SER A 145 -6.29 -4.58 5.42
CA SER A 145 -5.76 -5.57 4.47
C SER A 145 -6.81 -6.61 4.01
N PHE A 146 -8.06 -6.53 4.49
CA PHE A 146 -9.08 -7.55 4.24
C PHE A 146 -9.84 -7.36 2.92
N ASP A 147 -10.00 -6.14 2.41
CA ASP A 147 -10.83 -5.86 1.23
C ASP A 147 -10.17 -6.24 -0.12
N HIS A 148 -8.86 -6.49 -0.07
CA HIS A 148 -8.05 -6.86 -1.22
C HIS A 148 -7.40 -8.23 -1.03
N MET A 149 -7.14 -8.93 -2.13
CA MET A 149 -6.32 -10.13 -2.13
C MET A 149 -4.91 -9.77 -1.65
N ASN A 150 -4.44 -10.47 -0.64
CA ASN A 150 -3.11 -10.26 -0.10
C ASN A 150 -2.12 -11.00 -0.99
N ILE A 151 -1.19 -10.26 -1.59
CA ILE A 151 -0.06 -10.81 -2.35
C ILE A 151 1.20 -10.38 -1.60
N ASP A 152 2.00 -11.35 -1.14
CA ASP A 152 3.27 -11.04 -0.48
C ASP A 152 4.31 -10.51 -1.48
N ALA A 153 5.32 -9.82 -0.97
CA ALA A 153 6.33 -9.16 -1.80
C ALA A 153 7.11 -10.15 -2.69
N THR A 154 7.36 -11.37 -2.19
CA THR A 154 8.06 -12.42 -2.94
C THR A 154 7.21 -12.90 -4.11
N SER A 155 5.91 -13.12 -3.90
CA SER A 155 4.95 -13.42 -4.97
C SER A 155 4.86 -12.30 -6.01
N VAL A 156 4.86 -11.02 -5.58
CA VAL A 156 4.88 -9.87 -6.52
C VAL A 156 6.10 -9.92 -7.45
N GLN A 157 7.27 -10.28 -6.95
CA GLN A 157 8.51 -10.42 -7.73
C GLN A 157 8.50 -11.68 -8.60
N ASN A 158 8.16 -12.84 -8.03
CA ASN A 158 8.18 -14.13 -8.73
C ASN A 158 7.17 -14.20 -9.88
N LEU A 159 6.02 -13.55 -9.72
CA LEU A 159 5.01 -13.41 -10.77
C LEU A 159 5.30 -12.27 -11.74
N GLU A 160 6.40 -11.54 -11.54
CA GLU A 160 6.78 -10.36 -12.33
C GLU A 160 5.59 -9.40 -12.51
N ILE A 161 4.86 -9.10 -11.42
CA ILE A 161 3.61 -8.33 -11.52
C ILE A 161 3.93 -6.91 -12.01
N ILE A 162 4.98 -6.29 -11.45
CA ILE A 162 5.36 -4.92 -11.72
C ILE A 162 6.66 -4.83 -12.51
N ASP A 163 7.71 -5.47 -12.04
CA ASP A 163 9.04 -5.46 -12.64
C ASP A 163 9.44 -6.88 -13.06
N PRO A 164 10.10 -7.05 -14.21
CA PRO A 164 10.56 -8.37 -14.67
C PRO A 164 11.70 -8.90 -13.81
N PHE A 165 11.77 -10.22 -13.63
CA PHE A 165 12.83 -10.87 -12.89
C PHE A 165 14.05 -11.04 -13.82
N HIS A 166 15.17 -10.46 -13.40
CA HIS A 166 16.49 -10.66 -13.98
C HIS A 166 16.65 -10.23 -15.46
N SER A 167 17.01 -8.95 -15.67
CA SER A 167 17.36 -8.39 -16.99
C SER A 167 18.72 -8.85 -17.55
N ALA A 168 19.54 -9.57 -16.78
CA ALA A 168 20.98 -9.68 -17.04
C ALA A 168 21.45 -10.99 -17.73
N LEU A 169 20.68 -12.08 -17.75
CA LEU A 169 21.23 -13.40 -18.16
C LEU A 169 20.93 -13.88 -19.58
N LEU A 170 20.11 -13.18 -20.37
CA LEU A 170 19.74 -13.66 -21.70
C LEU A 170 19.88 -12.54 -22.73
N GLY A 171 21.02 -12.52 -23.41
CA GLY A 171 21.37 -11.63 -24.53
C GLY A 171 20.52 -11.84 -25.79
N THR A 172 19.19 -11.92 -25.64
CA THR A 172 18.25 -11.92 -26.75
C THR A 172 17.41 -10.65 -26.67
N SER A 173 17.22 -10.00 -27.81
CA SER A 173 16.53 -8.72 -28.00
C SER A 173 15.01 -8.76 -27.72
N ASN A 174 14.54 -9.69 -26.87
CA ASN A 174 13.18 -9.69 -26.36
C ASN A 174 13.18 -9.04 -24.99
N LYS A 175 12.81 -7.74 -24.94
CA LYS A 175 12.58 -7.03 -23.68
C LYS A 175 11.55 -7.83 -22.88
N LYS A 176 11.98 -8.61 -21.88
CA LYS A 176 11.05 -9.25 -20.93
C LYS A 176 10.16 -8.15 -20.35
N ARG A 177 8.85 -8.33 -20.46
CA ARG A 177 7.84 -7.38 -19.95
C ARG A 177 7.13 -8.06 -18.80
N SER A 178 7.14 -7.42 -17.64
CA SER A 178 6.26 -7.77 -16.51
C SER A 178 4.79 -7.70 -16.92
N LEU A 179 3.90 -8.28 -16.11
CA LEU A 179 2.45 -8.19 -16.32
C LEU A 179 1.99 -6.73 -16.47
N PHE A 180 2.48 -5.85 -15.60
CA PHE A 180 2.24 -4.42 -15.69
C PHE A 180 2.67 -3.84 -17.03
N HIS A 181 3.89 -4.13 -17.50
CA HIS A 181 4.37 -3.63 -18.79
C HIS A 181 3.58 -4.17 -19.99
N MET A 182 3.03 -5.39 -19.90
CA MET A 182 2.13 -5.93 -20.93
C MET A 182 0.78 -5.21 -20.95
N LEU A 183 0.20 -4.92 -19.79
CA LEU A 183 -1.13 -4.32 -19.66
C LEU A 183 -1.13 -2.78 -19.72
N LYS A 184 0.02 -2.12 -19.59
CA LYS A 184 0.15 -0.66 -19.57
C LYS A 184 -0.11 -0.03 -20.94
N THR A 185 -1.39 0.06 -21.30
CA THR A 185 -1.89 0.76 -22.50
C THR A 185 -2.63 2.06 -22.15
N THR A 186 -2.66 2.42 -20.86
CA THR A 186 -3.32 3.61 -20.31
C THR A 186 -2.79 4.91 -20.90
N LYS A 187 -3.64 5.95 -20.96
CA LYS A 187 -3.31 7.24 -21.59
C LYS A 187 -2.96 8.36 -20.61
N THR A 188 -3.23 8.15 -19.32
CA THR A 188 -2.98 9.12 -18.26
C THR A 188 -2.07 8.52 -17.19
N ILE A 189 -1.33 9.38 -16.48
CA ILE A 189 -0.49 8.98 -15.35
C ILE A 189 -1.35 8.40 -14.23
N GLY A 190 -2.50 9.03 -13.95
CA GLY A 190 -3.49 8.51 -13.00
C GLY A 190 -3.98 7.10 -13.38
N GLY A 191 -4.24 6.85 -14.66
CA GLY A 191 -4.61 5.53 -15.16
C GLY A 191 -3.47 4.51 -15.01
N THR A 192 -2.22 4.90 -15.28
CA THR A 192 -1.04 4.04 -15.06
C THR A 192 -0.90 3.66 -13.57
N ARG A 193 -1.06 4.65 -12.66
CA ARG A 193 -1.02 4.43 -11.21
C ARG A 193 -2.16 3.51 -10.76
N LEU A 194 -3.37 3.73 -11.28
CA LEU A 194 -4.53 2.89 -10.98
C LEU A 194 -4.36 1.45 -11.49
N LEU A 195 -3.79 1.25 -12.67
CA LEU A 195 -3.46 -0.08 -13.18
C LEU A 195 -2.47 -0.80 -12.26
N ARG A 196 -1.38 -0.12 -11.87
CA ARG A 196 -0.39 -0.67 -10.92
C ARG A 196 -1.08 -1.08 -9.61
N ALA A 197 -1.91 -0.20 -9.05
CA ALA A 197 -2.67 -0.47 -7.84
C ALA A 197 -3.59 -1.70 -7.98
N ASN A 198 -4.37 -1.79 -9.06
CA ASN A 198 -5.28 -2.92 -9.29
C ASN A 198 -4.54 -4.27 -9.42
N LEU A 199 -3.32 -4.28 -9.95
CA LEU A 199 -2.51 -5.50 -10.06
C LEU A 199 -1.91 -5.93 -8.72
N LEU A 200 -1.51 -4.97 -7.87
CA LEU A 200 -0.92 -5.25 -6.55
C LEU A 200 -1.97 -5.51 -5.46
N GLN A 201 -3.20 -5.02 -5.64
CA GLN A 201 -4.32 -5.23 -4.72
C GLN A 201 -5.61 -5.62 -5.45
N PRO A 202 -5.67 -6.84 -6.02
CA PRO A 202 -6.89 -7.33 -6.64
C PRO A 202 -8.07 -7.32 -5.66
N LEU A 203 -9.26 -6.98 -6.15
CA LEU A 203 -10.47 -6.89 -5.33
C LEU A 203 -10.94 -8.26 -4.88
N LYS A 204 -11.56 -8.33 -3.70
CA LYS A 204 -12.34 -9.51 -3.25
C LYS A 204 -13.85 -9.35 -3.42
N ASP A 205 -14.34 -8.11 -3.47
CA ASP A 205 -15.78 -7.85 -3.58
C ASP A 205 -16.30 -8.18 -4.99
N ILE A 206 -17.10 -9.24 -5.07
CA ILE A 206 -17.68 -9.75 -6.32
C ILE A 206 -18.54 -8.68 -7.01
N LYS A 207 -19.29 -7.86 -6.25
CA LYS A 207 -20.15 -6.83 -6.84
C LYS A 207 -19.33 -5.79 -7.59
N THR A 208 -18.26 -5.29 -6.97
CA THR A 208 -17.34 -4.34 -7.61
C THR A 208 -16.60 -4.95 -8.78
N ILE A 209 -16.21 -6.23 -8.70
CA ILE A 209 -15.58 -6.94 -9.83
C ILE A 209 -16.53 -7.00 -11.03
N ASN A 210 -17.77 -7.44 -10.82
CA ASN A 210 -18.75 -7.54 -11.90
C ASN A 210 -19.08 -6.17 -12.50
N ALA A 211 -19.23 -5.13 -11.68
CA ALA A 211 -19.44 -3.77 -12.20
C ALA A 211 -18.29 -3.28 -13.10
N ARG A 212 -17.04 -3.70 -12.82
CA ARG A 212 -15.88 -3.40 -13.70
C ARG A 212 -15.93 -4.21 -14.99
N LEU A 213 -16.37 -5.47 -14.94
CA LEU A 213 -16.54 -6.33 -16.11
C LEU A 213 -17.67 -5.81 -17.01
N ASP A 214 -18.81 -5.40 -16.45
CA ASP A 214 -19.93 -4.82 -17.18
C ASP A 214 -19.50 -3.55 -17.95
N CYS A 215 -18.71 -2.68 -17.32
CA CYS A 215 -18.15 -1.50 -17.97
C CYS A 215 -17.17 -1.86 -19.11
N LEU A 216 -16.39 -2.94 -18.94
CA LEU A 216 -15.51 -3.43 -20.00
C LEU A 216 -16.32 -3.97 -21.17
N ASP A 217 -17.38 -4.73 -20.91
CA ASP A 217 -18.27 -5.25 -21.96
C ASP A 217 -18.95 -4.11 -22.73
N GLU A 218 -19.38 -3.04 -22.05
CA GLU A 218 -19.92 -1.84 -22.72
C GLU A 218 -18.88 -1.21 -23.67
N LEU A 219 -17.64 -1.06 -23.22
CA LEU A 219 -16.56 -0.48 -24.04
C LEU A 219 -16.15 -1.39 -25.21
N MET A 220 -16.17 -2.71 -25.02
CA MET A 220 -15.88 -3.68 -26.06
C MET A 220 -16.98 -3.74 -27.13
N ASN A 221 -18.23 -3.53 -26.74
CA ASN A 221 -19.37 -3.53 -27.66
C ASN A 221 -19.60 -2.17 -28.35
N ASN A 222 -18.97 -1.09 -27.88
CA ASN A 222 -19.10 0.25 -28.44
C ASN A 222 -17.73 0.87 -28.80
N GLU A 223 -17.19 0.44 -29.94
CA GLU A 223 -15.87 0.86 -30.44
C GLU A 223 -15.76 2.39 -30.64
N GLN A 224 -16.86 3.05 -31.06
CA GLN A 224 -16.89 4.50 -31.23
C GLN A 224 -16.69 5.23 -29.89
N LEU A 225 -17.40 4.78 -28.85
CA LEU A 225 -17.22 5.30 -27.49
C LEU A 225 -15.80 5.06 -26.99
N PHE A 226 -15.25 3.85 -27.17
CA PHE A 226 -13.90 3.51 -26.76
C PHE A 226 -12.85 4.44 -27.38
N PHE A 227 -12.89 4.65 -28.70
CA PHE A 227 -11.92 5.53 -29.37
C PHE A 227 -12.12 7.00 -29.03
N ALA A 228 -13.37 7.47 -28.91
CA ALA A 228 -13.64 8.84 -28.47
C ALA A 228 -13.06 9.11 -27.08
N LEU A 229 -13.28 8.20 -26.12
CA LEU A 229 -12.69 8.28 -24.78
C LEU A 229 -11.16 8.26 -24.83
N CYS A 230 -10.56 7.36 -25.63
CA CYS A 230 -9.12 7.31 -25.79
C CYS A 230 -8.51 8.62 -26.32
N GLN A 231 -9.20 9.32 -27.23
CA GLN A 231 -8.76 10.62 -27.74
C GLN A 231 -8.84 11.70 -26.66
N VAL A 232 -9.94 11.74 -25.89
CA VAL A 232 -10.12 12.70 -24.80
C VAL A 232 -9.09 12.48 -23.70
N LEU A 233 -8.86 11.23 -23.29
CA LEU A 233 -7.91 10.89 -22.22
C LEU A 233 -6.47 11.32 -22.56
N ARG A 234 -6.07 11.32 -23.83
CA ARG A 234 -4.73 11.79 -24.26
C ARG A 234 -4.52 13.29 -24.08
N LYS A 235 -5.60 14.08 -23.98
CA LYS A 235 -5.54 15.54 -23.79
C LYS A 235 -5.34 15.93 -22.33
N PHE A 236 -5.48 14.99 -21.38
CA PHE A 236 -5.23 15.29 -19.97
C PHE A 236 -3.75 15.65 -19.76
N PRO A 237 -3.48 16.60 -18.83
CA PRO A 237 -2.13 17.01 -18.54
C PRO A 237 -1.29 15.82 -18.07
N LYS A 238 -0.07 15.74 -18.59
CA LYS A 238 0.97 14.88 -18.04
C LYS A 238 1.58 15.69 -16.89
N GLU A 239 1.35 15.29 -15.64
CA GLU A 239 1.99 15.95 -14.50
C GLU A 239 3.50 16.03 -14.76
N THR A 240 4.01 17.26 -14.83
CA THR A 240 5.44 17.55 -14.84
C THR A 240 5.96 17.28 -13.45
N GLY A 241 6.72 16.19 -13.28
CA GLY A 241 7.47 15.97 -12.05
C GLY A 241 8.56 17.03 -11.90
N ASN A 242 8.40 17.91 -10.91
CA ASN A 242 9.49 18.64 -10.28
C ASN A 242 9.75 17.99 -8.91
#